data_AF-A0A8H7VSN2-F1
#
_entry.id   AF-A0A8H7VSN2-F1
#
_cell.length_a   1.000
_cell.length_b   1.000
_cell.length_c   1.000
_cell.angle_alpha   90.00
_cell.angle_beta   90.00
_cell.angle_gamma   90.00
#
_symmetry.space_group_name_H-M   'P 1'
#
loop_
_entity.id
_entity.type
_entity.pdbx_description
1 polymer ?
#
loop_
_entity_poly.entity_id
_entity_poly.type
_entity_poly.pdbx_seq_one_letter_code
_entity_poly.pdbx_strand_id
1 'polypeptide(L)'
;MELTNALQKFVITYKKDTPTNLKIVDFYLIYIMLSGIFQFIYMATVGTFPYNAFLAGFISTVGSFVLAVNLRIQTNGQNKEMFKTISPERASREDVKGVLLADEMGLCLGARGIAKSDAAANAAAIARTARELSTPSEEEQYPTITLAYEHSKVVIRNEGSFTLAIFM
;
A
#
# COMPACT_ATOMS: atom_id res chain seq x y z
N MET A 1 23.72 -33.36 16.27
CA MET A 1 22.46 -33.35 17.05
C MET A 1 22.04 -31.93 17.42
N GLU A 2 22.95 -31.06 17.88
CA GLU A 2 22.60 -29.66 18.22
C GLU A 2 22.05 -28.84 17.03
N LEU A 3 22.67 -28.92 15.85
CA LEU A 3 22.24 -28.15 14.67
C LEU A 3 20.86 -28.57 14.14
N THR A 4 20.57 -29.87 14.14
CA THR A 4 19.28 -30.41 13.69
C THR A 4 18.15 -29.99 14.62
N ASN A 5 18.42 -29.96 15.94
CA ASN A 5 17.47 -29.49 16.95
C ASN A 5 17.22 -27.98 16.81
N ALA A 6 18.26 -27.18 16.56
CA ALA A 6 18.13 -25.75 16.33
C ALA A 6 17.31 -25.45 15.05
N LEU A 7 17.58 -26.17 13.96
CA LEU A 7 16.82 -26.05 12.70
C LEU A 7 15.36 -26.45 12.87
N GLN A 8 15.07 -27.56 13.55
CA GLN A 8 13.71 -27.99 13.82
C GLN A 8 12.96 -26.95 14.66
N LYS A 9 13.60 -26.43 15.72
CA LYS A 9 13.02 -25.38 16.55
C LYS A 9 12.74 -24.11 15.74
N PHE A 10 13.68 -23.69 14.89
CA PHE A 10 13.51 -22.53 14.02
C PHE A 10 12.33 -22.69 13.06
N VAL A 11 12.21 -23.84 12.39
CA VAL A 11 11.12 -24.10 11.43
C VAL A 11 9.75 -24.13 12.12
N ILE A 12 9.66 -24.74 13.31
CA ILE A 12 8.41 -24.80 14.09
C ILE A 12 7.99 -23.39 14.53
N THR A 13 8.91 -22.62 15.13
CA THR A 13 8.64 -21.25 15.57
C THR A 13 8.26 -20.35 14.40
N TYR A 14 9.00 -20.41 13.28
CA TYR A 14 8.72 -19.62 12.09
C TYR A 14 7.31 -19.89 11.53
N LYS A 15 6.90 -21.16 11.45
CA LYS A 15 5.57 -21.53 10.96
C LYS A 15 4.45 -21.02 11.88
N LYS A 16 4.69 -20.99 13.19
CA LYS A 16 3.70 -20.57 14.20
C LYS A 16 3.54 -19.05 14.26
N ASP A 17 4.64 -18.31 14.29
CA ASP A 17 4.62 -16.87 14.58
C ASP A 17 4.45 -16.00 13.34
N THR A 18 4.72 -16.53 12.13
CA THR A 18 4.66 -15.72 10.90
C THR A 18 3.29 -15.80 10.21
N PRO A 19 2.60 -14.67 9.97
CA PRO A 19 1.31 -14.65 9.27
C PRO A 19 1.45 -15.00 7.78
N THR A 20 0.37 -15.48 7.16
CA THR A 20 0.35 -15.96 5.76
C THR A 20 0.83 -14.90 4.76
N ASN A 21 0.45 -13.64 4.95
CA ASN A 21 0.88 -12.54 4.06
C ASN A 21 2.41 -12.36 4.06
N LEU A 22 3.07 -12.51 5.22
CA LEU A 22 4.53 -12.42 5.32
C LEU A 22 5.22 -13.65 4.71
N LYS A 23 4.63 -14.84 4.85
CA LYS A 23 5.14 -16.07 4.22
C LYS A 23 5.19 -15.98 2.69
N ILE A 24 4.21 -15.30 2.08
CA ILE A 24 4.20 -15.06 0.63
C ILE A 24 5.37 -14.16 0.21
N VAL A 25 5.64 -13.09 0.96
CA VAL A 25 6.78 -12.20 0.71
C VAL A 25 8.11 -12.94 0.90
N ASP A 26 8.22 -13.77 1.93
CA ASP A 26 9.41 -14.60 2.17
C ASP A 26 9.63 -15.61 1.03
N PHE A 27 8.57 -16.21 0.48
CA PHE A 27 8.68 -17.10 -0.69
C PHE A 27 9.15 -16.35 -1.94
N TYR A 28 8.64 -15.14 -2.17
CA TYR A 28 9.09 -14.26 -3.25
C TYR A 28 10.57 -13.86 -3.10
N LEU A 29 11.02 -13.58 -1.87
CA LEU A 29 12.42 -13.28 -1.56
C LEU A 29 13.34 -14.44 -1.93
N ILE A 30 12.94 -15.68 -1.60
CA ILE A 30 13.69 -16.89 -1.97
C ILE A 30 13.76 -17.03 -3.49
N TYR A 31 12.63 -16.84 -4.18
CA TYR A 31 12.57 -16.93 -5.65
C TYR A 31 13.51 -15.93 -6.34
N ILE A 32 13.50 -14.65 -5.93
CA ILE A 32 14.39 -13.64 -6.51
C ILE A 32 15.86 -13.95 -6.21
N MET A 33 16.16 -14.34 -4.97
CA MET A 33 17.52 -14.68 -4.56
C MET A 33 18.08 -15.82 -5.42
N LEU A 34 17.30 -16.88 -5.62
CA LEU A 34 17.67 -17.99 -6.50
C LEU A 34 17.83 -17.54 -7.94
N SER A 35 16.94 -16.67 -8.44
CA SER A 35 17.03 -16.12 -9.80
C SER A 35 18.33 -15.32 -10.01
N GLY A 36 18.72 -14.49 -9.05
CA GLY A 36 19.98 -13.75 -9.09
C GLY A 36 21.21 -14.66 -9.03
N ILE A 37 21.16 -15.72 -8.22
CA ILE A 37 22.22 -16.75 -8.18
C ILE A 37 22.34 -17.45 -9.53
N PHE A 38 21.24 -17.86 -10.15
CA PHE A 38 21.27 -18.52 -11.45
C PHE A 38 21.79 -17.60 -12.56
N GLN A 39 21.39 -16.32 -12.56
CA GLN A 39 21.95 -15.33 -13.49
C GLN A 39 23.46 -15.20 -13.32
N PHE A 40 23.95 -15.13 -12.08
CA PHE A 40 25.37 -15.01 -11.79
C PHE A 40 26.16 -16.25 -12.22
N ILE A 41 25.65 -17.46 -11.93
CA ILE A 41 26.29 -18.72 -12.36
C ILE A 41 26.32 -18.83 -13.89
N TYR A 42 25.25 -18.43 -14.57
CA TYR A 42 25.19 -18.42 -16.03
C TYR A 42 26.27 -17.51 -16.63
N MET A 43 26.41 -16.28 -16.12
CA MET A 43 27.47 -15.36 -16.56
C MET A 43 28.87 -15.93 -16.30
N ALA A 44 29.09 -16.52 -15.13
CA ALA A 44 30.39 -17.08 -14.75
C ALA A 44 30.82 -18.27 -15.63
N THR A 45 29.86 -19.05 -16.15
CA THR A 45 30.13 -20.27 -16.93
C THR A 45 30.11 -20.05 -18.45
N VAL A 46 29.16 -19.26 -18.95
CA VAL A 46 28.95 -19.04 -20.40
C VAL A 46 29.70 -17.80 -20.90
N GLY A 47 30.04 -16.87 -20.00
CA GLY A 47 30.74 -15.63 -20.33
C GLY A 47 29.84 -14.40 -20.26
N THR A 48 30.43 -13.24 -20.60
CA THR A 48 29.89 -11.93 -20.26
C THR A 48 29.16 -11.23 -21.41
N PHE A 49 28.97 -11.88 -22.55
CA PHE A 49 28.30 -11.29 -23.72
C PHE A 49 26.84 -11.78 -23.82
N PRO A 50 25.83 -10.90 -23.88
CA PRO A 50 25.87 -9.43 -23.83
C PRO A 50 25.83 -8.86 -22.39
N TYR A 51 26.86 -8.07 -22.03
CA TYR A 51 27.09 -7.60 -20.66
C TYR A 51 25.95 -6.73 -20.11
N ASN A 52 25.43 -5.82 -20.94
CA ASN A 52 24.37 -4.88 -20.52
C ASN A 52 23.07 -5.61 -20.19
N ALA A 53 22.74 -6.71 -20.88
CA ALA A 53 21.53 -7.48 -20.61
C ALA A 53 21.66 -8.25 -19.29
N PHE A 54 22.83 -8.86 -19.04
CA PHE A 54 23.13 -9.48 -17.75
C PHE A 54 23.04 -8.45 -16.61
N LEU A 55 23.70 -7.31 -16.76
CA LEU A 55 23.72 -6.27 -15.73
C LEU A 55 22.31 -5.75 -15.45
N ALA A 56 21.50 -5.48 -16.48
CA ALA A 56 20.11 -5.06 -16.31
C ALA A 56 19.27 -6.11 -15.57
N GLY A 57 19.40 -7.39 -15.96
CA GLY A 57 18.70 -8.50 -15.30
C GLY A 57 19.13 -8.66 -13.84
N PHE A 58 20.43 -8.66 -13.58
CA PHE A 58 20.99 -8.83 -12.25
C PHE A 58 20.61 -7.68 -11.32
N ILE A 59 20.79 -6.42 -11.75
CA ILE A 59 20.42 -5.25 -10.96
C ILE A 59 18.90 -5.19 -10.72
N SER A 60 18.08 -5.63 -11.67
CA SER A 60 16.63 -5.75 -11.47
C SER A 60 16.27 -6.75 -10.37
N THR A 61 16.93 -7.91 -10.32
CA THR A 61 16.72 -8.88 -9.24
C THR A 61 17.15 -8.32 -7.88
N VAL A 62 18.32 -7.67 -7.80
CA VAL A 62 18.80 -7.02 -6.56
C VAL A 62 17.85 -5.92 -6.10
N GLY A 63 17.40 -5.04 -7.01
CA GLY A 63 16.44 -3.98 -6.68
C GLY A 63 15.11 -4.53 -6.17
N SER A 64 14.59 -5.57 -6.83
CA SER A 64 13.37 -6.25 -6.41
C SER A 64 13.51 -6.93 -5.05
N PHE A 65 14.67 -7.51 -4.75
CA PHE A 65 14.98 -8.09 -3.44
C PHE A 65 14.98 -7.03 -2.35
N VAL A 66 15.69 -5.91 -2.56
CA VAL A 66 15.74 -4.80 -1.60
C VAL A 66 14.34 -4.25 -1.34
N LEU A 67 13.52 -4.07 -2.37
CA LEU A 67 12.14 -3.58 -2.21
C LEU A 67 11.26 -4.59 -1.45
N ALA A 68 11.39 -5.89 -1.72
CA ALA A 68 10.66 -6.93 -1.01
C ALA A 68 11.06 -7.04 0.47
N VAL A 69 12.35 -6.89 0.80
CA VAL A 69 12.82 -6.84 2.20
C VAL A 69 12.24 -5.63 2.93
N ASN A 70 12.23 -4.46 2.28
CA ASN A 70 11.64 -3.25 2.86
C ASN A 70 10.14 -3.43 3.11
N LEU A 71 9.41 -4.02 2.15
CA LEU A 71 8.00 -4.34 2.31
C LEU A 71 7.78 -5.31 3.48
N ARG A 72 8.61 -6.35 3.62
CA ARG A 72 8.55 -7.32 4.71
C ARG A 72 8.77 -6.66 6.08
N ILE A 73 9.71 -5.71 6.17
CA ILE A 73 9.98 -4.97 7.40
C ILE A 73 8.80 -4.07 7.77
N GLN A 74 8.23 -3.35 6.80
CA GLN A 74 7.11 -2.42 7.02
C GLN A 74 5.80 -3.15 7.34
N THR A 75 5.59 -4.35 6.79
CA THR A 75 4.38 -5.15 7.00
C THR A 75 4.43 -6.01 8.27
N ASN A 76 5.60 -6.17 8.89
CA ASN A 76 5.71 -6.92 10.14
C ASN A 76 5.00 -6.18 11.28
N GLY A 77 4.04 -6.85 11.92
CA GLY A 77 3.25 -6.33 13.03
C GLY A 77 4.08 -5.82 14.21
N GLN A 78 5.26 -6.40 14.45
CA GLN A 78 6.18 -5.97 15.51
C GLN A 78 6.79 -4.58 15.25
N ASN A 79 6.84 -4.15 14.00
CA ASN A 79 7.44 -2.87 13.59
C ASN A 79 6.40 -1.75 13.41
N LYS A 80 5.11 -2.00 13.70
CA LYS A 80 4.02 -1.02 13.53
C LYS A 80 4.30 0.32 14.20
N GLU A 81 4.92 0.31 15.38
CA GLU A 81 5.24 1.52 16.14
C GLU A 81 6.28 2.42 15.44
N MET A 82 7.20 1.84 14.65
CA MET A 82 8.20 2.59 13.87
C MET A 82 7.62 3.14 12.56
N PHE A 83 6.57 2.53 12.02
CA PHE A 83 5.99 2.87 10.71
C PHE A 83 4.55 3.42 10.81
N LYS A 84 4.21 4.16 11.87
CA LYS A 84 2.87 4.76 12.12
C LYS A 84 2.32 5.62 10.98
N THR A 85 3.19 6.14 10.10
CA THR A 85 2.80 6.98 8.95
C THR A 85 2.45 6.18 7.70
N ILE A 86 2.94 4.94 7.57
CA ILE A 86 2.89 4.17 6.32
C ILE A 86 1.87 3.02 6.39
N SER A 87 1.22 2.80 7.53
CA SER A 87 0.22 1.73 7.67
C SER A 87 -0.92 1.91 6.66
N PRO A 88 -1.16 0.95 5.73
CA PRO A 88 -2.33 0.95 4.85
C PRO A 88 -3.66 0.83 5.62
N GLU A 89 -3.58 0.59 6.94
CA GLU A 89 -4.66 0.63 7.93
C GLU A 89 -5.06 2.06 8.37
N ARG A 90 -4.50 3.15 7.83
CA ARG A 90 -5.05 4.50 8.13
C ARG A 90 -6.48 4.70 7.59
N ALA A 91 -6.91 3.88 6.63
CA ALA A 91 -8.30 3.70 6.23
C ALA A 91 -9.07 2.67 7.09
N SER A 92 -8.44 2.13 8.14
CA SER A 92 -8.98 1.16 9.08
C SER A 92 -8.97 1.75 10.50
N ARG A 93 -9.52 2.97 10.65
CA ARG A 93 -10.31 3.19 11.86
C ARG A 93 -11.46 2.16 11.81
N GLU A 94 -11.82 1.55 12.93
CA GLU A 94 -12.84 0.47 12.98
C GLU A 94 -14.17 0.83 12.29
N ASP A 95 -14.43 2.14 12.12
CA ASP A 95 -15.62 2.67 11.48
C ASP A 95 -15.44 3.00 9.98
N VAL A 96 -14.22 3.09 9.43
CA VAL A 96 -14.05 3.49 8.02
C VAL A 96 -14.19 2.26 7.11
N LYS A 97 -15.31 2.22 6.37
CA LYS A 97 -15.66 1.15 5.42
C LYS A 97 -15.15 1.42 4.01
N GLY A 98 -14.83 2.66 3.64
CA GLY A 98 -14.32 3.00 2.31
C GLY A 98 -13.74 4.40 2.18
N VAL A 99 -12.91 4.60 1.15
CA VAL A 99 -12.29 5.89 0.80
C VAL A 99 -12.34 6.10 -0.70
N LEU A 100 -12.71 7.30 -1.13
CA LEU A 100 -12.79 7.74 -2.51
C LEU A 100 -12.03 9.05 -2.66
N LEU A 101 -11.27 9.16 -3.74
CA LEU A 101 -10.53 10.36 -4.11
C LEU A 101 -10.88 10.74 -5.54
N ALA A 102 -11.33 11.96 -5.73
CA ALA A 102 -11.73 12.52 -7.02
C ALA A 102 -10.98 13.83 -7.30
N ASP A 103 -10.84 14.18 -8.56
CA ASP A 103 -10.38 15.52 -8.96
C ASP A 103 -11.53 16.54 -8.93
N GLU A 104 -11.23 17.81 -9.21
CA GLU A 104 -12.23 18.88 -9.30
C GLU A 104 -13.29 18.67 -10.41
N MET A 105 -12.98 17.82 -11.41
CA MET A 105 -13.87 17.52 -12.54
C MET A 105 -14.75 16.28 -12.28
N GLY A 106 -14.59 15.62 -11.13
CA GLY A 106 -15.33 14.42 -10.76
C GLY A 106 -14.75 13.11 -11.29
N LEU A 107 -13.53 13.10 -11.82
CA LEU A 107 -12.82 11.90 -12.22
C LEU A 107 -12.32 11.14 -11.00
N CYS A 108 -12.59 9.84 -10.95
CA CYS A 108 -12.11 8.97 -9.89
C CYS A 108 -10.60 8.73 -10.01
N LEU A 109 -9.82 9.25 -9.06
CA LEU A 109 -8.38 9.00 -8.95
C LEU A 109 -8.07 7.73 -8.14
N GLY A 110 -8.95 7.37 -7.20
CA GLY A 110 -8.83 6.13 -6.44
C GLY A 110 -10.05 5.85 -5.59
N ALA A 111 -10.44 4.57 -5.51
CA ALA A 111 -11.52 4.09 -4.66
C ALA A 111 -11.08 2.82 -3.94
N ARG A 112 -11.43 2.69 -2.66
CA ARG A 112 -11.11 1.51 -1.85
C ARG A 112 -12.24 1.20 -0.86
N GLY A 113 -12.45 -0.07 -0.56
CA GLY A 113 -13.49 -0.53 0.37
C GLY A 113 -14.87 -0.50 -0.28
N ILE A 114 -15.89 -0.02 0.42
CA ILE A 114 -17.26 0.10 -0.10
C ILE A 114 -17.46 1.26 -1.10
N ALA A 115 -16.46 2.14 -1.21
CA ALA A 115 -16.51 3.28 -2.12
C ALA A 115 -16.49 2.81 -3.58
N LYS A 116 -17.50 3.21 -4.37
CA LYS A 116 -17.57 2.96 -5.81
C LYS A 116 -16.99 4.13 -6.60
N SER A 117 -16.26 3.84 -7.67
CA SER A 117 -15.70 4.85 -8.59
C SER A 117 -16.76 5.80 -9.12
N ASP A 118 -17.97 5.30 -9.37
CA ASP A 118 -19.07 6.07 -9.96
C ASP A 118 -19.59 7.17 -9.03
N ALA A 119 -19.30 7.08 -7.73
CA ALA A 119 -19.66 8.11 -6.76
C ALA A 119 -18.75 9.35 -6.82
N ALA A 120 -17.63 9.30 -7.57
CA ALA A 120 -16.63 10.37 -7.64
C ALA A 120 -17.23 11.68 -8.16
N ALA A 121 -18.00 11.63 -9.25
CA ALA A 121 -18.65 12.80 -9.83
C ALA A 121 -19.63 13.46 -8.84
N ASN A 122 -20.42 12.64 -8.14
CA ASN A 122 -21.37 13.13 -7.15
C ASN A 122 -20.66 13.75 -5.95
N ALA A 123 -19.59 13.13 -5.45
CA ALA A 123 -18.83 13.65 -4.33
C ALA A 123 -18.16 14.99 -4.67
N ALA A 124 -17.52 15.09 -5.84
CA ALA A 124 -16.90 16.32 -6.32
C ALA A 124 -17.94 17.45 -6.53
N ALA A 125 -19.09 17.13 -7.12
CA ALA A 125 -20.18 18.09 -7.31
C ALA A 125 -20.70 18.64 -5.97
N ILE A 126 -20.97 17.76 -4.99
CA ILE A 126 -21.42 18.16 -3.65
C ILE A 126 -20.39 19.07 -2.98
N ALA A 127 -19.11 18.71 -3.03
CA ALA A 127 -18.05 19.48 -2.41
C ALA A 127 -17.87 20.86 -3.07
N ARG A 128 -18.01 20.94 -4.39
CA ARG A 128 -17.99 22.20 -5.13
C ARG A 128 -19.16 23.10 -4.75
N THR A 129 -20.38 22.57 -4.73
CA THR A 129 -21.56 23.35 -4.32
C THR A 129 -21.42 23.86 -2.89
N ALA A 130 -20.89 23.04 -1.98
CA ALA A 130 -20.64 23.47 -0.60
C ALA A 130 -19.59 24.59 -0.51
N ARG A 131 -18.56 24.58 -1.38
CA ARG A 131 -17.56 25.65 -1.48
C ARG A 131 -18.17 26.96 -1.98
N GLU A 132 -19.09 26.89 -2.94
CA GLU A 132 -19.80 28.08 -3.45
C GLU A 132 -20.75 28.68 -2.39
N LEU A 133 -21.28 27.85 -1.49
CA LEU A 133 -22.13 28.27 -0.37
C LEU A 133 -21.34 28.85 0.82
N SER A 134 -20.07 28.47 0.99
CA SER A 134 -19.25 29.00 2.07
C SER A 134 -18.85 30.44 1.80
N THR A 135 -19.11 31.33 2.76
CA THR A 135 -18.57 32.70 2.73
C THR A 135 -17.05 32.65 2.84
N PRO A 136 -16.30 33.40 2.02
CA PRO A 136 -14.84 33.42 2.12
C PRO A 136 -14.43 33.99 3.48
N SER A 137 -14.02 33.10 4.39
CA SER A 137 -13.29 33.46 5.60
C SER A 137 -11.84 33.76 5.25
N GLU A 138 -11.17 34.62 6.02
CA GLU A 138 -9.75 34.97 5.82
C GLU A 138 -8.80 33.75 5.95
N GLU A 139 -9.28 32.66 6.54
CA GLU A 139 -8.63 31.35 6.52
C GLU A 139 -9.21 30.50 5.38
N GLU A 140 -8.32 29.93 4.55
CA GLU A 140 -8.59 29.05 3.39
C GLU A 140 -9.14 27.67 3.83
N GLN A 141 -10.16 27.68 4.68
CA GLN A 141 -10.73 26.50 5.33
C GLN A 141 -11.84 25.91 4.44
N TYR A 142 -11.55 24.78 3.79
CA TYR A 142 -12.57 24.08 3.01
C TYR A 142 -13.69 23.51 3.90
N PRO A 143 -14.97 23.67 3.49
CA PRO A 143 -16.09 23.12 4.24
C PRO A 143 -16.03 21.59 4.29
N THR A 144 -16.39 21.03 5.44
CA THR A 144 -16.52 19.58 5.62
C THR A 144 -18.00 19.20 5.55
N ILE A 145 -18.37 18.42 4.54
CA ILE A 145 -19.74 17.95 4.32
C ILE A 145 -19.88 16.59 4.98
N THR A 146 -20.96 16.40 5.74
CA THR A 146 -21.32 15.10 6.32
C THR A 146 -22.71 14.71 5.82
N LEU A 147 -22.79 13.62 5.08
CA LEU A 147 -24.03 12.96 4.70
C LEU A 147 -24.27 11.81 5.68
N ALA A 148 -25.40 11.82 6.39
CA ALA A 148 -25.77 10.76 7.31
C ALA A 148 -27.04 10.06 6.80
N TYR A 149 -27.01 8.73 6.72
CA TYR A 149 -28.15 7.90 6.35
C TYR A 149 -28.16 6.65 7.24
N GLU A 150 -29.21 6.50 8.04
CA GLU A 150 -29.35 5.42 9.04
C GLU A 150 -28.08 5.27 9.90
N HIS A 151 -27.37 4.14 9.75
CA HIS A 151 -26.13 3.82 10.47
C HIS A 151 -24.86 4.03 9.62
N SER A 152 -24.95 4.77 8.52
CA SER A 152 -23.82 5.05 7.62
C SER A 152 -23.62 6.55 7.46
N LYS A 153 -22.36 6.97 7.42
CA LYS A 153 -21.95 8.37 7.31
C LYS A 153 -20.90 8.51 6.22
N VAL A 154 -21.11 9.45 5.31
CA VAL A 154 -20.10 9.84 4.32
C VAL A 154 -19.61 11.24 4.63
N VAL A 155 -18.31 11.39 4.83
CA VAL A 155 -17.67 12.69 5.04
C VAL A 155 -16.95 13.08 3.75
N ILE A 156 -17.29 14.23 3.20
CA ILE A 156 -16.73 14.75 1.95
C ILE A 156 -16.04 16.08 2.26
N ARG A 157 -14.81 16.27 1.78
CA ARG A 157 -14.06 17.52 1.94
C ARG A 157 -13.20 17.77 0.72
N ASN A 158 -13.06 19.04 0.35
CA ASN A 158 -12.06 19.48 -0.62
C ASN A 158 -10.73 19.77 0.08
N GLU A 159 -9.63 19.36 -0.55
CA GLU A 159 -8.26 19.64 -0.13
C GLU A 159 -7.51 20.11 -1.39
N GLY A 160 -7.50 21.42 -1.64
CA GLY A 160 -6.95 21.99 -2.87
C GLY A 160 -7.70 21.51 -4.11
N SER A 161 -6.99 20.83 -5.02
CA SER A 161 -7.51 20.33 -6.30
C SER A 161 -8.16 18.93 -6.23
N PHE A 162 -8.38 18.40 -5.03
CA PHE A 162 -8.91 17.06 -4.82
C PHE A 162 -10.10 17.05 -3.87
N THR A 163 -11.06 16.17 -4.15
CA THR A 163 -12.17 15.85 -3.26
C THR A 163 -11.92 14.50 -2.62
N LEU A 164 -11.87 14.47 -1.28
CA LEU A 164 -11.79 13.26 -0.49
C LEU A 164 -13.17 12.91 0.08
N ALA A 165 -13.63 11.68 -0.13
CA ALA A 165 -14.81 11.14 0.52
C ALA A 165 -14.48 9.88 1.34
N ILE A 166 -14.84 9.90 2.61
CA ILE A 166 -14.63 8.82 3.57
C ILE A 166 -16.00 8.23 3.92
N PHE A 167 -16.17 6.94 3.67
CA PHE A 167 -17.36 6.18 3.98
C PHE A 167 -17.15 5.48 5.32
N MET A 168 -17.99 5.82 6.29
CA MET A 168 -18.04 5.23 7.62
C MET A 168 -19.35 4.46 7.80
#